data_AF-A0A1J5HLG0-F1
#
_entry.id   AF-A0A1J5HLG0-F1
#
_cell.length_a   1.000
_cell.length_b   1.000
_cell.length_c   1.000
_cell.angle_alpha   90.00
_cell.angle_beta   90.00
_cell.angle_gamma   90.00
#
_symmetry.space_group_name_H-M   'P 1'
#
loop_
_entity.id
_entity.type
_entity.pdbx_description
1 polymer ?
#
loop_
_entity_poly.entity_id
_entity_poly.type
_entity_poly.pdbx_seq_one_letter_code
_entity_poly.pdbx_strand_id
1 'polypeptide(L)'
;MSIFVKSTTAPKPKTRDSQRVAYLYAFILIVFALAQLYTFDDFTKLLESFWLPGGVPIAHLVAGVIVVSEVFALPFLLSMDLSPLMRVVSMVMCWIAAAAWIKMSLWLMLTTNAVHNIGLLGTKVSLMPGWWAVFFGIALGILAAWASWGMWPLPKRRKS
;
A
#
# COMPACT_ATOMS: atom_id res chain seq x y z
N MET A 1 18.89 -6.35 -27.08
CA MET A 1 18.03 -6.35 -25.88
C MET A 1 18.92 -6.38 -24.62
N SER A 2 19.29 -5.21 -24.07
CA SER A 2 20.16 -5.13 -22.87
C SER A 2 19.73 -4.00 -21.90
N ILE A 3 18.59 -3.35 -22.17
CA ILE A 3 18.13 -2.17 -21.41
C ILE A 3 17.42 -2.58 -20.09
N PHE A 4 17.22 -3.88 -19.85
CA PHE A 4 16.40 -4.39 -18.73
C PHE A 4 17.17 -5.05 -17.59
N VAL A 5 18.47 -5.32 -17.73
CA VAL A 5 19.20 -6.20 -16.78
C VAL A 5 20.10 -5.43 -15.81
N LYS A 6 20.30 -4.12 -16.01
CA LYS A 6 21.18 -3.33 -15.12
C LYS A 6 20.36 -2.68 -14.02
N SER A 7 20.65 -3.02 -12.77
CA SER A 7 20.18 -2.27 -11.61
C SER A 7 20.61 -0.81 -11.78
N THR A 8 19.64 0.09 -11.81
CA THR A 8 19.90 1.51 -11.92
C THR A 8 19.79 2.12 -10.54
N THR A 9 20.79 2.92 -10.15
CA THR A 9 20.76 3.63 -8.89
C THR A 9 19.54 4.54 -8.83
N ALA A 10 18.85 4.52 -7.69
CA ALA A 10 17.69 5.35 -7.46
C ALA A 10 17.95 6.84 -7.80
N PRO A 11 17.08 7.52 -8.59
CA PRO A 11 17.12 8.97 -8.72
C PRO A 11 17.09 9.63 -7.34
N LYS A 12 17.98 10.61 -7.13
CA LYS A 12 18.01 11.35 -5.87
C LYS A 12 16.64 12.02 -5.64
N PRO A 13 16.06 11.91 -4.43
CA PRO A 13 14.79 12.54 -4.11
C PRO A 13 14.87 14.06 -4.31
N LYS A 14 13.78 14.67 -4.78
CA LYS A 14 13.71 16.12 -5.02
C LYS A 14 13.99 16.95 -3.76
N THR A 15 13.53 16.47 -2.61
CA THR A 15 13.68 17.13 -1.30
C THR A 15 13.96 16.09 -0.21
N ARG A 16 14.65 16.51 0.86
CA ARG A 16 14.86 15.68 2.06
C ARG A 16 13.54 15.28 2.72
N ASP A 17 12.54 16.15 2.66
CA ASP A 17 11.22 15.89 3.24
C ASP A 17 10.46 14.81 2.48
N SER A 18 10.56 14.78 1.14
CA SER A 18 9.95 13.68 0.38
C SER A 18 10.55 12.31 0.75
N GLN A 19 11.85 12.27 1.05
CA GLN A 19 12.51 11.03 1.47
C GLN A 19 12.04 10.60 2.86
N ARG A 20 11.89 11.55 3.80
CA ARG A 20 11.33 11.28 5.14
C ARG A 20 9.88 10.78 5.07
N VAL A 21 9.05 11.43 4.25
CA VAL A 21 7.66 11.03 4.01
C VAL A 21 7.59 9.61 3.43
N ALA A 22 8.47 9.28 2.49
CA ALA A 22 8.53 7.94 1.93
C ALA A 22 8.95 6.89 2.96
N TYR A 23 9.94 7.18 3.82
CA TYR A 23 10.33 6.28 4.90
C TYR A 23 9.25 6.11 5.96
N LEU A 24 8.54 7.18 6.31
CA LEU A 24 7.38 7.09 7.20
C LEU A 24 6.31 6.17 6.60
N TYR A 25 6.00 6.34 5.31
CA TYR A 25 5.02 5.49 4.66
C TYR A 25 5.50 4.04 4.54
N ALA A 26 6.78 3.81 4.21
CA ALA A 26 7.37 2.48 4.20
C ALA A 26 7.25 1.79 5.56
N PHE A 27 7.54 2.51 6.65
CA PHE A 27 7.41 2.00 8.00
C PHE A 27 5.98 1.56 8.31
N ILE A 28 4.98 2.39 7.96
CA ILE A 28 3.56 2.04 8.14
C ILE A 28 3.20 0.77 7.37
N LEU A 29 3.58 0.68 6.08
CA LEU A 29 3.29 -0.49 5.25
C LEU A 29 4.00 -1.76 5.74
N ILE A 30 5.23 -1.64 6.27
CA ILE A 30 5.93 -2.77 6.88
C ILE A 30 5.15 -3.30 8.09
N VAL A 31 4.68 -2.41 8.97
CA VAL A 31 3.90 -2.82 10.15
C VAL A 31 2.60 -3.51 9.73
N PHE A 32 1.92 -2.99 8.71
CA PHE A 32 0.69 -3.59 8.17
C PHE A 32 0.96 -4.97 7.58
N ALA A 33 1.90 -5.06 6.64
CA ALA A 33 2.23 -6.30 5.97
C ALA A 33 2.69 -7.38 6.96
N LEU A 34 3.49 -7.03 7.97
CA LEU A 34 3.92 -7.97 9.00
C LEU A 34 2.75 -8.46 9.86
N ALA A 35 1.89 -7.54 10.31
CA ALA A 35 0.73 -7.90 11.13
C ALA A 35 -0.25 -8.80 10.34
N GLN A 36 -0.48 -8.46 9.08
CA GLN A 36 -1.37 -9.21 8.19
C GLN A 36 -0.79 -10.56 7.78
N LEU A 37 0.50 -10.66 7.46
CA LEU A 37 1.15 -11.93 7.14
C LEU A 37 1.16 -12.87 8.34
N TYR A 38 1.36 -12.33 9.55
CA TYR A 38 1.33 -13.13 10.76
C TYR A 38 -0.07 -13.67 11.08
N THR A 39 -1.13 -12.95 10.73
CA THR A 39 -2.52 -13.38 10.91
C THR A 39 -3.24 -13.62 9.59
N PHE A 40 -2.56 -14.12 8.57
CA PHE A 40 -3.12 -14.13 7.22
C PHE A 40 -4.40 -14.97 7.12
N ASP A 41 -4.41 -16.13 7.77
CA ASP A 41 -5.57 -17.04 7.81
C ASP A 41 -6.79 -16.45 8.52
N ASP A 42 -6.59 -15.58 9.50
CA ASP A 42 -7.67 -14.89 10.19
C ASP A 42 -8.06 -13.59 9.50
N PHE A 43 -7.12 -12.95 8.81
CA PHE A 43 -7.34 -11.75 8.02
C PHE A 43 -8.23 -12.04 6.81
N THR A 44 -8.05 -13.17 6.14
CA THR A 44 -8.91 -13.60 5.04
C THR A 44 -10.35 -13.82 5.53
N LYS A 45 -10.54 -14.50 6.68
CA LYS A 45 -11.84 -14.67 7.34
C LYS A 45 -12.45 -13.33 7.77
N LEU A 46 -11.63 -12.40 8.24
CA LEU A 46 -12.09 -11.05 8.56
C LEU A 46 -12.62 -10.36 7.30
N LEU A 47 -11.94 -10.46 6.17
CA LEU A 47 -12.40 -9.87 4.91
C LEU A 47 -13.66 -10.56 4.36
N GLU A 48 -13.86 -11.85 4.60
CA GLU A 48 -15.13 -12.52 4.30
C GLU A 48 -16.29 -11.87 5.07
N SER A 49 -16.04 -11.50 6.34
CA SER A 49 -17.03 -10.82 7.17
C SER A 49 -17.37 -9.39 6.71
N PHE A 50 -16.66 -8.84 5.72
CA PHE A 50 -16.98 -7.54 5.14
C PHE A 50 -18.06 -7.62 4.05
N TRP A 51 -18.55 -8.84 3.74
CA TRP A 51 -19.64 -9.06 2.76
C TRP A 51 -19.35 -8.43 1.40
N LEU A 52 -18.12 -8.60 0.91
CA LEU A 52 -17.70 -8.06 -0.38
C LEU A 52 -18.54 -8.66 -1.53
N PRO A 53 -18.87 -7.86 -2.56
CA PRO A 53 -19.61 -8.35 -3.71
C PRO A 53 -18.76 -9.40 -4.44
N GLY A 54 -19.28 -10.63 -4.55
CA GLY A 54 -18.58 -11.80 -5.09
C GLY A 54 -18.09 -12.81 -4.05
N GLY A 55 -18.40 -12.60 -2.76
CA GLY A 55 -18.28 -13.62 -1.72
C GLY A 55 -16.85 -14.00 -1.35
N VAL A 56 -16.71 -15.21 -0.79
CA VAL A 56 -15.45 -15.73 -0.21
C VAL A 56 -14.24 -15.66 -1.16
N PRO A 57 -14.35 -16.07 -2.44
CA PRO A 57 -13.19 -16.04 -3.34
C PRO A 57 -12.64 -14.63 -3.56
N ILE A 58 -13.52 -13.63 -3.63
CA ILE A 58 -13.11 -12.23 -3.82
C ILE A 58 -12.48 -11.69 -2.54
N ALA A 59 -13.01 -12.04 -1.36
CA ALA A 59 -12.41 -11.64 -0.09
C ALA A 59 -10.96 -12.13 0.05
N HIS A 60 -10.68 -13.38 -0.33
CA HIS A 60 -9.32 -13.95 -0.30
C HIS A 60 -8.39 -13.28 -1.30
N LEU A 61 -8.88 -13.04 -2.51
CA LEU A 61 -8.11 -12.35 -3.54
C LEU A 61 -7.76 -10.92 -3.09
N VAL A 62 -8.72 -10.19 -2.51
CA VAL A 62 -8.50 -8.84 -1.98
C VAL A 62 -7.48 -8.87 -0.84
N ALA A 63 -7.56 -9.84 0.08
CA ALA A 63 -6.58 -10.01 1.15
C ALA A 63 -5.16 -10.16 0.60
N GLY A 64 -4.99 -11.06 -0.38
CA GLY A 64 -3.71 -11.28 -1.05
C GLY A 64 -3.21 -10.03 -1.79
N VAL A 65 -4.09 -9.36 -2.54
CA VAL A 65 -3.74 -8.13 -3.27
C VAL A 65 -3.28 -7.02 -2.33
N ILE A 66 -3.95 -6.83 -1.19
CA ILE A 66 -3.55 -5.85 -0.17
C ILE A 66 -2.13 -6.16 0.30
N VAL A 67 -1.90 -7.35 0.86
CA VAL A 67 -0.59 -7.73 1.42
C VAL A 67 0.52 -7.66 0.37
N VAL A 68 0.27 -8.17 -0.84
CA VAL A 68 1.25 -8.12 -1.94
C VAL A 68 1.54 -6.68 -2.34
N SER A 69 0.52 -5.83 -2.46
CA SER A 69 0.71 -4.42 -2.81
C SER A 69 1.54 -3.67 -1.76
N GLU A 70 1.34 -3.97 -0.47
CA GLU A 70 2.11 -3.36 0.62
C GLU A 70 3.58 -3.76 0.56
N VAL A 71 3.89 -5.05 0.35
CA VAL A 71 5.27 -5.54 0.24
C VAL A 71 5.96 -5.01 -1.01
N PHE A 72 5.27 -5.04 -2.16
CA PHE A 72 5.84 -4.56 -3.43
C PHE A 72 5.92 -3.04 -3.52
N ALA A 73 5.26 -2.28 -2.63
CA ALA A 73 5.43 -0.83 -2.54
C ALA A 73 6.78 -0.44 -1.90
N LEU A 74 7.32 -1.28 -1.01
CA LEU A 74 8.50 -0.98 -0.20
C LEU A 74 9.76 -0.63 -1.02
N PRO A 75 10.10 -1.35 -2.11
CA PRO A 75 11.32 -1.06 -2.85
C PRO A 75 11.36 0.37 -3.43
N PHE A 76 10.20 0.91 -3.81
CA PHE A 76 10.08 2.31 -4.23
C PHE A 76 10.26 3.27 -3.05
N LEU A 77 9.55 3.03 -1.94
CA LEU A 77 9.55 3.91 -0.78
C LEU A 77 10.93 3.95 -0.08
N LEU A 78 11.63 2.82 -0.04
CA LEU A 78 12.97 2.69 0.53
C LEU A 78 14.08 3.15 -0.43
N SER A 79 13.74 3.52 -1.67
CA SER A 79 14.70 3.92 -2.71
C SER A 79 15.76 2.84 -2.99
N MET A 80 15.35 1.58 -3.03
CA MET A 80 16.23 0.45 -3.36
C MET A 80 16.70 0.51 -4.82
N ASP A 81 17.89 -0.04 -5.09
CA ASP A 81 18.43 -0.15 -6.44
C ASP A 81 17.68 -1.22 -7.21
N LEU A 82 16.88 -0.79 -8.19
CA LEU A 82 16.00 -1.63 -8.99
C LEU A 82 16.09 -1.27 -10.47
N SER A 83 15.52 -2.14 -11.31
CA SER A 83 15.26 -1.76 -12.70
C SER A 83 14.24 -0.62 -12.77
N PRO A 84 14.31 0.26 -13.79
CA PRO A 84 13.37 1.39 -13.91
C PRO A 84 11.90 0.94 -13.98
N LEU A 85 11.61 -0.20 -14.62
CA LEU A 85 10.25 -0.75 -14.67
C LEU A 85 9.77 -1.21 -13.30
N MET A 86 10.60 -1.96 -12.56
CA MET A 86 10.22 -2.44 -11.23
C MET A 86 9.96 -1.28 -10.28
N ARG A 87 10.68 -0.17 -10.44
CA ARG A 87 10.44 1.05 -9.66
C ARG A 87 9.07 1.68 -9.97
N VAL A 88 8.65 1.70 -11.23
CA VAL A 88 7.30 2.15 -11.62
C VAL A 88 6.23 1.23 -11.06
N VAL A 89 6.42 -0.10 -11.18
CA VAL A 89 5.50 -1.08 -10.62
C VAL A 89 5.35 -0.89 -9.10
N SER A 90 6.47 -0.75 -8.40
CA SER A 90 6.49 -0.53 -6.95
C SER A 90 5.79 0.79 -6.56
N MET A 91 5.96 1.85 -7.36
CA MET A 91 5.20 3.09 -7.18
C MET A 91 3.69 2.89 -7.40
N VAL A 92 3.28 2.10 -8.40
CA VAL A 92 1.86 1.78 -8.62
C VAL A 92 1.29 0.95 -7.47
N MET A 93 2.06 -0.01 -6.94
CA MET A 93 1.64 -0.81 -5.79
C MET A 93 1.40 0.04 -4.53
N CYS A 94 2.20 1.08 -4.33
CA CYS A 94 2.02 2.09 -3.28
C CYS A 94 0.67 2.83 -3.38
N TRP A 95 0.20 3.11 -4.60
CA TRP A 95 -1.13 3.68 -4.84
C TRP A 95 -2.24 2.65 -4.67
N ILE A 96 -2.03 1.42 -5.12
CA ILE A 96 -3.00 0.32 -4.99
C ILE A 96 -3.26 0.04 -3.50
N ALA A 97 -2.23 -0.03 -2.66
CA ALA A 97 -2.36 -0.24 -1.23
C ALA A 97 -3.24 0.85 -0.57
N ALA A 98 -2.94 2.13 -0.84
CA ALA A 98 -3.73 3.24 -0.32
C ALA A 98 -5.20 3.20 -0.83
N ALA A 99 -5.39 2.96 -2.13
CA ALA A 99 -6.72 2.88 -2.74
C ALA A 99 -7.54 1.71 -2.18
N ALA A 100 -6.91 0.55 -1.96
CA ALA A 100 -7.54 -0.61 -1.35
C ALA A 100 -8.03 -0.26 0.06
N TRP A 101 -7.20 0.37 0.90
CA TRP A 101 -7.59 0.78 2.25
C TRP A 101 -8.71 1.82 2.28
N ILE A 102 -8.67 2.81 1.40
CA ILE A 102 -9.76 3.79 1.26
C ILE A 102 -11.05 3.07 0.89
N LYS A 103 -11.01 2.20 -0.13
CA LYS A 103 -12.19 1.46 -0.60
C LYS A 103 -12.76 0.56 0.48
N MET A 104 -11.92 -0.19 1.21
CA MET A 104 -12.35 -1.09 2.28
C MET A 104 -12.95 -0.33 3.45
N SER A 105 -12.31 0.77 3.86
CA SER A 105 -12.82 1.62 4.94
C SER A 105 -14.14 2.26 4.56
N LEU A 106 -14.26 2.77 3.33
CA LEU A 106 -15.49 3.37 2.83
C LEU A 106 -16.61 2.32 2.70
N TRP A 107 -16.28 1.12 2.21
CA TRP A 107 -17.22 0.01 2.11
C TRP A 107 -17.82 -0.33 3.48
N LEU A 108 -16.99 -0.51 4.50
CA LEU A 108 -17.44 -0.79 5.86
C LEU A 108 -18.30 0.33 6.47
N MET A 109 -18.09 1.59 6.06
CA MET A 109 -18.91 2.70 6.55
C MET A 109 -20.25 2.83 5.83
N LEU A 110 -20.30 2.48 4.55
CA LEU A 110 -21.51 2.55 3.73
C LEU A 110 -22.39 1.31 3.89
N THR A 111 -21.80 0.18 4.26
CA THR A 111 -22.52 -1.07 4.53
C THR A 111 -22.74 -1.18 6.04
N THR A 112 -23.97 -1.46 6.48
CA THR A 112 -24.28 -1.68 7.90
C THR A 112 -23.82 -3.08 8.34
N ASN A 113 -22.52 -3.33 8.22
CA ASN A 113 -21.88 -4.57 8.61
C ASN A 113 -21.43 -4.45 10.07
N ALA A 114 -21.86 -5.39 10.93
CA ALA A 114 -21.51 -5.42 12.36
C ALA A 114 -20.10 -6.00 12.60
N VAL A 115 -19.10 -5.48 11.89
CA VAL A 115 -17.71 -5.93 12.00
C VAL A 115 -16.97 -5.04 13.00
N HIS A 116 -16.20 -5.68 13.89
CA HIS A 116 -15.51 -4.99 14.99
C HIS A 116 -14.02 -4.71 14.70
N ASN A 117 -13.54 -5.03 13.49
CA ASN A 117 -12.16 -4.79 13.10
C ASN A 117 -12.05 -4.38 11.61
N ILE A 118 -11.32 -3.31 11.34
CA ILE A 118 -11.06 -2.81 9.98
C ILE A 118 -9.91 -3.54 9.26
N GLY A 119 -9.10 -4.31 9.99
CA GLY A 119 -8.08 -5.21 9.43
C GLY A 119 -6.73 -4.57 9.09
N LEU A 120 -6.53 -3.27 9.36
CA LEU A 120 -5.26 -2.54 9.11
C LEU A 120 -4.04 -3.23 9.74
N LEU A 121 -4.20 -3.77 10.95
CA LEU A 121 -3.17 -4.47 11.71
C LEU A 121 -3.48 -5.98 11.82
N GLY A 122 -4.13 -6.54 10.80
CA GLY A 122 -4.61 -7.91 10.83
C GLY A 122 -5.66 -8.14 11.91
N THR A 123 -5.69 -9.33 12.50
CA THR A 123 -6.65 -9.69 13.57
C THR A 123 -6.07 -9.60 14.98
N LYS A 124 -4.75 -9.40 15.14
CA LYS A 124 -4.13 -9.25 16.46
C LYS A 124 -4.53 -7.96 17.17
N VAL A 125 -4.63 -6.86 16.42
CA VAL A 125 -5.05 -5.57 16.97
C VAL A 125 -6.39 -5.22 16.36
N SER A 126 -7.45 -5.32 17.16
CA SER A 126 -8.79 -4.95 16.74
C SER A 126 -8.94 -3.44 16.73
N LEU A 127 -9.09 -2.87 15.55
CA LEU A 127 -9.37 -1.44 15.38
C LEU A 127 -10.82 -1.27 14.94
N MET A 128 -11.62 -0.65 15.79
CA MET A 128 -13.06 -0.48 15.55
C MET A 128 -13.28 0.34 14.28
N PRO A 129 -14.07 -0.17 13.30
CA PRO A 129 -14.37 0.58 12.08
C PRO A 129 -15.03 1.91 12.39
N GLY A 130 -14.62 2.95 11.67
CA GLY A 130 -15.17 4.29 11.80
C GLY A 130 -14.66 5.23 10.71
N TRP A 131 -15.22 6.44 10.64
CA TRP A 131 -14.80 7.46 9.68
C TRP A 131 -13.32 7.85 9.80
N TRP A 132 -12.73 7.69 10.99
CA TRP A 132 -11.30 7.88 11.20
C TRP A 132 -10.46 7.01 10.25
N ALA A 133 -10.90 5.78 9.94
CA ALA A 133 -10.18 4.87 9.07
C ALA A 133 -10.26 5.29 7.60
N VAL A 134 -11.37 5.90 7.18
CA VAL A 134 -11.49 6.53 5.86
C VAL A 134 -10.51 7.69 5.74
N PHE A 135 -10.47 8.58 6.73
CA PHE A 135 -9.49 9.68 6.76
C PHE A 135 -8.06 9.18 6.83
N PHE A 136 -7.80 8.09 7.56
CA PHE A 136 -6.50 7.45 7.61
C PHE A 136 -6.09 6.90 6.24
N GLY A 137 -7.00 6.20 5.54
CA GLY A 137 -6.76 5.76 4.17
C GLY A 137 -6.45 6.91 3.21
N ILE A 138 -7.17 8.03 3.32
CA ILE A 138 -6.90 9.25 2.53
C ILE A 138 -5.50 9.79 2.87
N ALA A 139 -5.10 9.78 4.15
CA ALA A 139 -3.75 10.17 4.55
C ALA A 139 -2.68 9.27 3.90
N LEU A 140 -2.90 7.96 3.82
CA LEU A 140 -2.02 7.05 3.06
C LEU A 140 -1.95 7.44 1.58
N GLY A 141 -3.07 7.81 0.98
CA GLY A 141 -3.13 8.32 -0.40
C GLY A 141 -2.32 9.60 -0.59
N ILE A 142 -2.36 10.53 0.37
CA ILE A 142 -1.55 11.76 0.36
C ILE A 142 -0.06 11.42 0.47
N LEU A 143 0.32 10.50 1.37
CA LEU A 143 1.69 10.02 1.49
C LEU A 143 2.18 9.35 0.19
N ALA A 144 1.34 8.54 -0.45
CA ALA A 144 1.62 7.92 -1.74
C ALA A 144 1.85 8.98 -2.82
N ALA A 145 0.99 10.01 -2.88
CA ALA A 145 1.11 11.12 -3.83
C ALA A 145 2.39 11.92 -3.62
N TRP A 146 2.73 12.24 -2.37
CA TRP A 146 3.92 13.00 -2.03
C TRP A 146 5.21 12.23 -2.34
N ALA A 147 5.27 10.95 -1.95
CA ALA A 147 6.40 10.07 -2.28
C ALA A 147 6.56 9.92 -3.80
N SER A 148 5.45 9.71 -4.52
CA SER A 148 5.43 9.62 -5.98
C SER A 148 5.96 10.89 -6.66
N TRP A 149 5.51 12.06 -6.22
CA TRP A 149 5.91 13.33 -6.80
C TRP A 149 7.37 13.68 -6.51
N GLY A 150 7.84 13.41 -5.29
CA GLY A 150 9.19 13.75 -4.86
C GLY A 150 10.27 12.74 -5.25
N MET A 151 9.91 11.48 -5.52
CA MET A 151 10.86 10.40 -5.86
C MET A 151 10.58 9.75 -7.22
N TRP A 152 10.04 10.54 -8.16
CA TRP A 152 9.59 10.09 -9.48
C TRP A 152 10.52 9.03 -10.11
N PRO A 153 9.98 7.89 -10.58
CA PRO A 153 10.78 6.71 -10.89
C PRO A 153 11.62 6.84 -12.16
N LEU A 154 11.24 7.73 -13.08
CA LEU A 154 11.95 7.91 -14.33
C LEU A 154 12.98 9.05 -14.21
N PRO A 155 14.20 8.87 -14.75
CA PRO A 155 15.17 9.96 -14.80
C PRO A 155 14.60 11.13 -15.61
N LYS A 156 14.71 12.35 -15.09
CA LYS A 156 14.39 13.55 -15.87
C LYS A 156 15.27 13.56 -17.12
N ARG A 157 14.69 13.47 -18.32
CA ARG A 157 15.41 13.72 -19.57
C ARG A 157 16.09 15.09 -19.45
N ARG A 158 17.42 15.12 -19.38
CA ARG A 158 18.16 16.36 -19.64
C ARG A 158 17.79 16.77 -21.07
N LYS A 159 17.15 17.93 -21.21
CA LYS A 159 17.04 18.57 -22.53
C LYS A 159 18.48 18.86 -22.95
N SER A 160 18.94 18.14 -23.97
CA SER A 160 20.13 18.50 -24.74
C SER A 160 19.84 19.77 -25.54
#